data_AF-A0A7L4TUC5-F1
#
_entry.id   AF-A0A7L4TUC5-F1
#
_cell.length_a   1.000
_cell.length_b   1.000
_cell.length_c   1.000
_cell.angle_alpha   90.00
_cell.angle_beta   90.00
_cell.angle_gamma   90.00
#
_symmetry.space_group_name_H-M   'P 1'
#
loop_
_entity.id
_entity.type
_entity.pdbx_description
1 polymer ?
#
loop_
_entity_poly.entity_id
_entity_poly.type
_entity_poly.pdbx_seq_one_letter_code
_entity_poly.pdbx_strand_id
1 'polypeptide(L)' 'MNEWWRKSVVYQIYPKSFNDTTGNGVGDLQGIIEKLDYLKDLGVDVLWLTPV' A
#
# COMPACT_ATOMS: atom_id res chain seq x y z
N MET A 1 -26.19 -11.09 -2.78
CA MET A 1 -24.77 -11.12 -2.36
C MET A 1 -23.97 -10.23 -3.31
N ASN A 2 -23.64 -9.02 -2.87
CA ASN A 2 -22.69 -8.12 -3.54
C ASN A 2 -21.52 -7.90 -2.58
N GLU A 3 -20.71 -8.95 -2.42
CA GLU A 3 -19.52 -8.90 -1.59
C GLU A 3 -18.44 -8.10 -2.33
N TRP A 4 -18.04 -6.95 -1.79
CA TRP A 4 -17.09 -6.03 -2.43
C TRP A 4 -15.75 -6.72 -2.74
N TRP A 5 -15.25 -7.53 -1.80
CA TRP A 5 -13.96 -8.21 -1.89
C TRP A 5 -13.85 -9.21 -3.05
N ARG A 6 -14.97 -9.73 -3.56
CA ARG A 6 -14.97 -10.68 -4.68
C ARG A 6 -14.55 -10.05 -6.01
N LYS A 7 -14.61 -8.72 -6.10
CA LYS A 7 -14.25 -7.95 -7.30
C LYS A 7 -13.04 -7.03 -7.08
N SER A 8 -12.44 -7.08 -5.89
CA SER A 8 -11.36 -6.18 -5.52
C SER A 8 -9.99 -6.66 -5.96
N VAL A 9 -9.12 -5.73 -6.31
CA VAL A 9 -7.69 -5.96 -6.54
C VAL A 9 -6.94 -5.67 -5.25
N VAL A 10 -6.16 -6.66 -4.78
CA VAL A 10 -5.34 -6.55 -3.57
C VAL A 10 -3.88 -6.30 -3.96
N TYR A 11 -3.26 -5.29 -3.35
CA TYR A 11 -1.83 -5.01 -3.49
C TYR A 11 -1.13 -5.22 -2.15
N GLN A 12 -0.19 -6.18 -2.11
CA GLN A 12 0.58 -6.45 -0.90
C GLN A 12 1.82 -5.55 -0.83
N ILE A 13 1.99 -4.85 0.29
CA ILE A 13 3.14 -3.98 0.53
C ILE A 13 4.00 -4.58 1.64
N TYR A 14 5.30 -4.67 1.40
CA TYR A 14 6.32 -4.86 2.43
C TYR A 14 6.86 -3.46 2.85
N PRO A 15 6.39 -2.86 3.97
CA PRO A 15 6.57 -1.43 4.25
C PRO A 15 8.03 -0.98 4.27
N LYS A 16 8.89 -1.82 4.87
CA LYS A 16 10.33 -1.55 5.02
C LYS A 16 11.08 -1.35 3.71
N SER A 17 10.52 -1.77 2.58
CA SER A 17 11.15 -1.63 1.25
C SER A 17 10.32 -0.80 0.28
N PHE A 18 9.24 -0.17 0.73
CA PHE A 18 8.31 0.52 -0.17
C PHE A 18 8.71 1.97 -0.45
N ASN A 19 8.73 2.83 0.57
CA ASN A 19 9.12 4.24 0.44
C ASN A 19 9.58 4.76 1.82
N ASP A 20 10.78 5.35 1.87
CA ASP A 20 11.39 5.92 3.09
C ASP A 20 11.28 7.45 3.04
N THR A 21 10.65 8.03 4.05
CA THR A 21 10.48 9.49 4.20
C THR A 21 11.38 10.08 5.29
N THR A 22 12.07 9.22 6.04
CA THR A 22 12.95 9.60 7.16
C THR A 22 14.42 9.68 6.75
N GLY A 23 14.79 9.05 5.62
CA GLY A 23 16.16 9.01 5.10
C GLY A 23 17.07 8.02 5.83
N ASN A 24 16.51 7.07 6.58
CA ASN A 24 17.25 6.06 7.33
C ASN A 24 17.48 4.75 6.55
N GLY A 25 16.96 4.65 5.32
CA GLY A 25 17.06 3.49 4.44
C GLY A 25 15.99 2.43 4.65
N VAL A 26 14.97 2.68 5.49
CA VAL A 26 13.87 1.76 5.78
C VAL A 26 12.55 2.47 5.52
N GLY A 27 11.72 1.86 4.67
CA GLY A 27 10.40 2.41 4.36
C GLY A 27 9.46 2.45 5.57
N ASP A 28 8.56 3.43 5.54
CA ASP A 28 7.70 3.78 6.67
C ASP A 28 6.24 4.04 6.23
N LEU A 29 5.35 4.22 7.19
CA LEU A 29 3.92 4.42 6.91
C LEU A 29 3.64 5.76 6.22
N GLN A 30 4.42 6.81 6.49
CA GLN A 30 4.26 8.09 5.77
C GLN A 30 4.63 7.91 4.30
N GLY A 31 5.65 7.10 4.02
CA GLY A 31 6.02 6.73 2.67
C GLY A 31 4.92 5.99 1.92
N ILE A 32 4.14 5.14 2.60
CA ILE A 32 2.94 4.52 2.00
C ILE A 32 1.87 5.58 1.71
N ILE A 33 1.62 6.49 2.65
CA ILE A 33 0.63 7.57 2.49
C ILE A 33 0.96 8.46 1.27
N GLU A 34 2.22 8.82 1.08
CA GLU A 34 2.68 9.62 -0.08
C GLU A 34 2.45 8.95 -1.44
N LYS A 35 2.27 7.62 -1.48
CA LYS A 35 2.03 6.86 -2.73
C LYS A 35 0.58 6.42 -2.90
N LEU A 36 -0.36 6.88 -2.06
CA LEU A 36 -1.76 6.52 -2.21
C LEU A 36 -2.34 6.97 -3.55
N ASP A 37 -1.94 8.13 -4.08
CA ASP A 37 -2.38 8.58 -5.41
C ASP A 37 -1.89 7.64 -6.52
N TYR A 38 -0.63 7.18 -6.45
CA TYR A 38 -0.10 6.17 -7.37
C TYR A 38 -0.88 4.84 -7.29
N LEU A 39 -1.19 4.37 -6.08
CA LEU A 39 -1.92 3.11 -5.88
C LEU A 39 -3.37 3.21 -6.35
N LYS A 40 -3.97 4.40 -6.20
CA LYS A 40 -5.30 4.70 -6.72
C LYS A 40 -5.31 4.75 -8.25
N ASP A 41 -4.34 5.41 -8.87
CA ASP A 41 -4.20 5.48 -10.33
C ASP A 41 -3.93 4.10 -10.94
N LEU A 42 -3.22 3.23 -10.22
CA LEU A 42 -3.03 1.83 -10.58
C LEU A 42 -4.34 1.01 -10.54
N GLY A 43 -5.36 1.47 -9.80
CA GLY A 43 -6.66 0.81 -9.69
C GLY A 43 -6.73 -0.24 -8.59
N VAL A 44 -5.95 -0.09 -7.52
CA VAL A 44 -5.97 -1.00 -6.37
C VAL A 44 -7.10 -0.64 -5.40
N ASP A 45 -7.84 -1.63 -4.92
CA ASP A 45 -8.93 -1.43 -3.97
C ASP A 45 -8.50 -1.68 -2.51
N VAL A 46 -7.55 -2.60 -2.29
CA VAL A 46 -7.11 -3.03 -0.96
C VAL A 46 -5.60 -3.07 -0.86
N LEU A 47 -5.06 -2.47 0.20
CA LEU A 47 -3.66 -2.62 0.58
C LEU A 47 -3.54 -3.67 1.68
N TRP A 48 -2.72 -4.71 1.43
CA TRP A 48 -2.37 -5.69 2.45
C TRP A 48 -0.92 -5.45 2.90
N LEU A 49 -0.74 -5.00 4.13
CA LEU A 49 0.60 -4.80 4.68
C LEU A 49 1.11 -6.10 5.29
N THR A 50 2.38 -6.43 5.04
CA THR A 50 3.10 -7.37 5.92
C THR A 50 3.13 -6.81 7.35
N PRO A 51 3.41 -7.63 8.39
CA PRO A 51 3.49 -7.15 9.76
C PRO A 51 4.36 -5.90 9.93
N VAL A 52 3.84 -4.93 10.68
CA VAL A 52 4.44 -3.62 10.97
C VAL A 52 4.97 -3.55 12.38
#